data_AF-A0ABD6ETT6-F1
#
_entry.id   AF-A0ABD6ETT6-F1
#
_cell.length_a   1.000
_cell.length_b   1.000
_cell.length_c   1.000
_cell.angle_alpha   90.00
_cell.angle_beta   90.00
_cell.angle_gamma   90.00
#
_symmetry.space_group_name_H-M   'P 1'
#
loop_
_entity.id
_entity.type
_entity.pdbx_description
1 polymer ?
#
loop_
_entity_poly.entity_id
_entity_poly.type
_entity_poly.pdbx_seq_one_letter_code
_entity_poly.pdbx_strand_id
1 'polypeptide(L)'
;MSPYDELSVARDGYLLIPCNENIKHCITFLRENAEKSRDLVFSAEQLREKIRISRLHCISELRLADISWQQGMNREYLLSSIQRLAKCSDAVRNLLSGIHIHFCLNPTIYVMSDGRLSVPLDWVA
;
A
#
# COMPACT_ATOMS: atom_id res chain seq x y z
N MET A 1 -3.13 -12.99 25.42
CA MET A 1 -3.60 -11.60 25.43
C MET A 1 -3.69 -11.15 23.98
N SER A 2 -4.81 -10.58 23.57
CA SER A 2 -5.03 -10.15 22.19
C SER A 2 -4.32 -8.81 21.95
N PRO A 3 -3.76 -8.52 20.76
CA PRO A 3 -3.16 -7.22 20.46
C PRO A 3 -4.15 -6.04 20.51
N TYR A 4 -5.45 -6.32 20.65
CA TYR A 4 -6.52 -5.32 20.84
C TYR A 4 -6.73 -4.92 22.30
N ASP A 5 -6.01 -5.53 23.24
CA ASP A 5 -6.17 -5.29 24.68
C ASP A 5 -5.13 -4.29 25.24
N GLU A 6 -4.31 -3.66 24.37
CA GLU A 6 -3.22 -2.79 24.80
C GLU A 6 -3.13 -1.48 24.00
N LEU A 7 -2.78 -0.40 24.70
CA LEU A 7 -2.44 0.89 24.10
C LEU A 7 -1.26 0.75 23.13
N SER A 8 -1.44 1.09 21.86
CA SER A 8 -0.39 0.92 20.86
C SER A 8 -0.43 1.97 19.74
N VAL A 9 0.71 2.20 19.10
CA VAL A 9 0.84 3.08 17.93
C VAL A 9 0.92 2.20 16.69
N ALA A 10 -0.05 2.30 15.80
CA ALA A 10 -0.08 1.60 14.53
C ALA A 10 1.01 2.13 13.57
N ARG A 11 1.34 1.33 12.55
CA ARG A 11 2.39 1.67 11.56
C ARG A 11 2.05 2.91 10.73
N ASP A 12 0.78 3.21 10.57
CA ASP A 12 0.27 4.42 9.89
C ASP A 12 0.11 5.61 10.84
N GLY A 13 0.57 5.47 12.09
CA GLY A 13 0.57 6.52 13.09
C GLY A 13 -0.73 6.65 13.87
N TYR A 14 -1.76 5.84 13.58
CA TYR A 14 -2.96 5.85 14.42
C TYR A 14 -2.69 5.32 15.82
N LEU A 15 -3.31 5.95 16.81
CA LEU A 15 -3.27 5.52 18.20
C LEU A 15 -4.43 4.56 18.46
N LEU A 16 -4.11 3.33 18.86
CA LEU A 16 -5.08 2.29 19.18
C LEU A 16 -5.32 2.32 20.70
N ILE A 17 -6.56 2.59 21.09
CA ILE A 17 -6.96 2.73 22.49
C ILE A 17 -8.09 1.73 22.80
N PRO A 18 -7.87 0.74 23.67
CA PRO A 18 -8.92 -0.17 24.11
C PRO A 18 -10.05 0.56 24.84
N CYS A 19 -11.30 0.12 24.65
CA CYS A 19 -12.47 0.77 25.26
C CYS A 19 -12.52 0.67 26.79
N ASN A 20 -11.76 -0.26 27.37
CA ASN A 20 -11.69 -0.55 28.81
C ASN A 20 -10.49 0.11 29.51
N GLU A 21 -9.72 0.95 28.81
CA GLU A 21 -8.49 1.51 29.36
C GLU A 21 -8.75 2.64 30.39
N ASN A 22 -7.85 2.78 31.37
CA ASN A 22 -7.97 3.82 32.38
C ASN A 22 -7.65 5.20 31.79
N ILE A 23 -8.50 6.20 32.06
CA ILE A 23 -8.33 7.56 31.51
C ILE A 23 -6.97 8.20 31.83
N LYS A 24 -6.37 7.91 32.99
CA LYS A 24 -5.04 8.42 33.34
C LYS A 24 -3.95 7.80 32.46
N HIS A 25 -4.03 6.49 32.22
CA HIS A 25 -3.10 5.80 31.31
C HIS A 25 -3.27 6.29 29.88
N CYS A 26 -4.51 6.49 29.42
CA CYS A 26 -4.79 7.10 28.11
C CYS A 26 -4.13 8.47 27.96
N ILE A 27 -4.29 9.36 28.95
CA ILE A 27 -3.69 10.72 28.88
C ILE A 27 -2.16 10.65 28.81
N THR A 28 -1.54 9.79 29.62
CA THR A 28 -0.08 9.60 29.60
C THR A 28 0.37 9.07 28.23
N PHE A 29 -0.27 8.02 27.73
CA PHE A 29 0.04 7.43 26.43
C PHE A 29 -0.12 8.43 25.28
N LEU A 30 -1.19 9.23 25.28
CA LEU A 30 -1.40 10.29 24.29
C LEU A 30 -0.26 11.32 24.33
N ARG A 31 0.15 11.77 25.52
CA ARG A 31 1.24 12.75 25.65
C ARG A 31 2.58 12.21 25.16
N GLU A 32 2.89 10.96 25.49
CA GLU A 32 4.15 10.31 25.13
C GLU A 32 4.25 9.99 23.63
N ASN A 33 3.12 9.72 22.97
CA ASN A 33 3.11 9.25 21.58
C ASN A 33 2.56 10.26 20.57
N ALA A 34 2.06 11.42 21.00
CA ALA A 34 1.44 12.39 20.08
C ALA A 34 2.38 12.88 18.98
N GLU A 35 3.64 13.18 19.31
CA GLU A 35 4.61 13.64 18.32
C GLU A 35 4.96 12.52 17.34
N LYS A 36 5.35 11.35 17.85
CA LYS A 36 5.63 10.16 17.06
C LYS A 36 4.45 9.78 16.14
N SER A 37 3.22 9.86 16.64
CA SER A 37 2.00 9.61 15.86
C SER A 37 1.86 10.60 14.71
N ARG A 38 2.08 11.90 14.94
CA ARG A 38 2.04 12.92 13.87
C ARG A 38 3.10 12.66 12.80
N ASP A 39 4.32 12.31 13.19
CA ASP A 39 5.40 12.02 12.25
C ASP A 39 5.09 10.79 11.39
N LEU A 40 4.54 9.74 12.01
CA LEU A 40 4.12 8.53 11.31
C LEU A 40 2.95 8.78 10.36
N VAL A 41 1.94 9.54 10.78
CA VAL A 41 0.81 9.94 9.92
C VAL A 41 1.32 10.73 8.73
N PHE A 42 2.19 11.71 8.96
CA PHE A 42 2.77 12.53 7.90
C PHE A 42 3.55 11.67 6.88
N SER A 43 4.41 10.77 7.37
CA SER A 43 5.15 9.84 6.51
C SER A 43 4.23 8.90 5.72
N ALA A 44 3.19 8.37 6.37
CA ALA A 44 2.21 7.48 5.75
C ALA A 44 1.41 8.18 4.64
N GLU A 45 1.03 9.45 4.84
CA GLU A 45 0.36 10.25 3.82
C GLU A 45 1.30 10.59 2.66
N GLN A 46 2.57 10.92 2.93
CA GLN A 46 3.57 11.11 1.87
C GLN A 46 3.74 9.85 1.01
N LEU A 47 3.79 8.67 1.63
CA LEU A 47 3.89 7.41 0.89
C LEU A 47 2.63 7.12 0.07
N ARG A 48 1.44 7.38 0.64
CA ARG A 48 0.16 7.24 -0.05
C ARG A 48 0.12 8.13 -1.30
N GLU A 49 0.58 9.37 -1.18
CA GLU A 49 0.63 10.31 -2.29
C GLU A 49 1.64 9.88 -3.37
N LYS A 50 2.83 9.38 -2.97
CA LYS A 50 3.81 8.81 -3.90
C LYS A 50 3.25 7.61 -4.69
N ILE A 51 2.50 6.74 -4.02
CA ILE A 51 1.80 5.61 -4.68
C ILE A 51 0.76 6.12 -5.65
N ARG A 52 -0.07 7.11 -5.24
CA ARG A 52 -1.09 7.71 -6.10
C ARG A 52 -0.49 8.31 -7.38
N ILE A 53 0.58 9.11 -7.24
CA ILE A 53 1.27 9.72 -8.36
C ILE A 53 1.90 8.66 -9.26
N SER A 54 2.62 7.69 -8.68
CA SER A 54 3.27 6.62 -9.46
C SER A 54 2.27 5.75 -10.21
N ARG A 55 1.11 5.47 -9.59
CA ARG A 55 -0.01 4.75 -10.21
C ARG A 55 -0.52 5.49 -11.44
N LEU A 56 -0.85 6.78 -11.30
CA LEU A 56 -1.36 7.59 -12.41
C LEU A 56 -0.34 7.69 -13.55
N HIS A 57 0.93 7.93 -13.21
CA HIS A 57 2.01 7.96 -14.18
C HIS A 57 2.14 6.63 -14.92
N CYS A 58 2.16 5.50 -14.21
CA CYS A 58 2.28 4.17 -14.81
C CYS A 58 1.08 3.82 -15.72
N ILE A 59 -0.14 4.16 -15.29
CA ILE A 59 -1.36 3.99 -16.10
C ILE A 59 -1.25 4.78 -17.41
N SER A 60 -0.85 6.04 -17.33
CA SER A 60 -0.69 6.91 -18.50
C SER A 60 0.37 6.39 -19.46
N GLU A 61 1.55 6.06 -18.93
CA GLU A 61 2.69 5.61 -19.71
C GLU A 61 2.41 4.29 -20.46
N LEU A 62 1.86 3.30 -19.76
CA LEU A 62 1.63 1.98 -20.32
C LEU A 62 0.23 1.83 -20.95
N ARG A 63 -0.56 2.91 -20.96
CA ARG A 63 -1.95 2.92 -21.44
C ARG A 63 -2.81 1.83 -20.79
N LEU A 64 -2.61 1.61 -19.50
CA LEU A 64 -3.38 0.60 -18.75
C LEU A 64 -4.84 1.05 -18.60
N ALA A 65 -5.74 0.08 -18.42
CA ALA A 65 -7.10 0.39 -17.99
C ALA A 65 -7.10 0.93 -16.55
N ASP A 66 -6.41 0.22 -15.64
CA ASP A 66 -6.20 0.66 -14.26
C ASP A 66 -5.12 -0.19 -13.56
N ILE A 67 -4.71 0.23 -12.37
CA ILE A 67 -3.90 -0.55 -11.42
C ILE A 67 -4.65 -0.64 -10.09
N SER A 68 -4.77 -1.84 -9.53
CA SER A 68 -5.31 -2.10 -8.20
C SER A 68 -4.38 -3.03 -7.41
N TRP A 69 -4.66 -3.23 -6.12
CA TRP A 69 -3.87 -4.13 -5.28
C TRP A 69 -4.71 -4.76 -4.16
N GLN A 70 -4.23 -5.89 -3.64
CA GLN A 70 -4.80 -6.56 -2.48
C GLN A 70 -4.65 -5.70 -1.21
N GLN A 71 -5.67 -5.73 -0.34
CA GLN A 71 -5.63 -5.00 0.94
C GLN A 71 -4.56 -5.55 1.89
N GLY A 72 -4.00 -4.69 2.74
CA GLY A 72 -2.98 -5.08 3.72
C GLY A 72 -1.57 -5.30 3.16
N MET A 73 -1.36 -5.04 1.87
CA MET A 73 -0.03 -5.11 1.27
C MET A 73 0.92 -4.04 1.83
N ASN A 74 2.20 -4.38 1.87
CA ASN A 74 3.25 -3.43 2.18
C ASN A 74 3.33 -2.34 1.10
N ARG A 75 3.22 -1.08 1.53
CA ARG A 75 3.09 0.09 0.65
C ARG A 75 4.41 0.43 -0.05
N GLU A 76 5.55 0.22 0.61
CA GLU A 76 6.88 0.47 0.06
C GLU A 76 7.21 -0.51 -1.07
N TYR A 77 6.87 -1.79 -0.90
CA TYR A 77 7.01 -2.79 -1.96
C TYR A 77 6.04 -2.52 -3.11
N LEU A 78 4.78 -2.19 -2.83
CA LEU A 78 3.83 -1.79 -3.88
C LEU A 78 4.34 -0.62 -4.71
N LEU A 79 4.83 0.45 -4.06
CA LEU A 79 5.42 1.58 -4.76
C LEU A 79 6.57 1.14 -5.67
N SER A 80 7.46 0.30 -5.15
CA SER A 80 8.60 -0.23 -5.89
C SER A 80 8.16 -1.06 -7.11
N SER A 81 7.11 -1.87 -6.98
CA SER A 81 6.57 -2.69 -8.07
C SER A 81 5.91 -1.84 -9.16
N ILE A 82 5.15 -0.80 -8.79
CA ILE A 82 4.55 0.14 -9.74
C ILE A 82 5.65 0.90 -10.51
N GLN A 83 6.69 1.35 -9.81
CA GLN A 83 7.82 2.04 -10.45
C GLN A 83 8.62 1.13 -11.38
N ARG A 84 8.75 -0.16 -11.05
CA ARG A 84 9.36 -1.17 -11.93
C ARG A 84 8.51 -1.40 -13.18
N LEU A 85 7.19 -1.47 -13.01
CA LEU A 85 6.25 -1.65 -14.11
C LEU A 85 6.35 -0.53 -15.13
N ALA A 86 6.43 0.72 -14.67
CA ALA A 86 6.61 1.88 -15.55
C ALA A 86 7.91 1.85 -16.39
N LYS A 87 8.87 0.99 -16.03
CA LYS A 87 10.18 0.85 -16.69
C LYS A 87 10.30 -0.45 -17.51
N CYS A 88 9.20 -1.15 -17.77
CA CYS A 88 9.22 -2.35 -18.60
C CYS A 88 9.68 -2.04 -20.03
N SER A 89 10.18 -3.05 -20.74
CA SER A 89 10.59 -2.91 -22.14
C SER A 89 9.42 -2.52 -23.05
N ASP A 90 9.73 -1.93 -24.21
CA ASP A 90 8.71 -1.52 -25.20
C ASP A 90 7.86 -2.70 -25.70
N ALA A 91 8.47 -3.90 -25.79
CA ALA A 91 7.78 -5.13 -26.15
C ALA A 91 6.65 -5.45 -25.14
N VAL A 92 6.93 -5.31 -23.84
CA VAL A 92 5.95 -5.53 -22.77
C VAL A 92 4.93 -4.38 -22.74
N ARG A 93 5.37 -3.13 -22.92
CA ARG A 93 4.48 -1.95 -22.94
C ARG A 93 3.33 -2.11 -23.94
N ASN A 94 3.62 -2.61 -25.14
CA ASN A 94 2.59 -2.83 -26.16
C ASN A 94 1.57 -3.92 -25.79
N LEU A 95 1.98 -4.95 -25.04
CA LEU A 95 1.11 -6.03 -24.59
C LEU A 95 0.19 -5.61 -23.43
N LEU A 96 0.59 -4.61 -22.65
CA LEU A 96 -0.14 -4.16 -21.46
C LEU A 96 -1.23 -3.12 -21.75
N SER A 97 -1.27 -2.56 -22.96
CA SER A 97 -2.25 -1.55 -23.32
C SER A 97 -3.69 -2.07 -23.13
N GLY A 98 -4.49 -1.32 -22.36
CA GLY A 98 -5.88 -1.67 -22.03
C GLY A 98 -6.06 -2.72 -20.93
N ILE A 99 -4.97 -3.24 -20.34
CA ILE A 99 -5.05 -4.25 -19.27
C ILE A 99 -5.22 -3.56 -17.91
N HIS A 100 -6.02 -4.17 -17.02
CA HIS A 100 -6.08 -3.81 -15.61
C HIS A 100 -5.14 -4.74 -14.82
N ILE A 101 -4.12 -4.17 -14.18
CA ILE A 101 -3.18 -4.93 -13.33
C ILE A 101 -3.67 -4.94 -11.87
N HIS A 102 -3.66 -6.11 -11.25
CA HIS A 102 -3.97 -6.32 -9.84
C HIS A 102 -2.75 -6.90 -9.12
N PHE A 103 -2.07 -6.08 -8.31
CA PHE A 103 -0.98 -6.57 -7.47
C PHE A 103 -1.50 -7.40 -6.29
N CYS A 104 -0.91 -8.56 -6.05
CA CYS A 104 -1.31 -9.42 -4.94
C CYS A 104 -0.13 -10.19 -4.35
N LEU A 105 -0.38 -10.95 -3.28
CA LEU A 105 0.62 -11.79 -2.62
C LEU A 105 0.80 -13.16 -3.28
N ASN A 106 -0.03 -13.51 -4.27
CA ASN A 106 0.14 -14.75 -5.02
C ASN A 106 1.40 -14.64 -5.89
N PRO A 107 2.37 -15.58 -5.79
CA PRO A 107 3.62 -15.53 -6.54
C PRO A 107 3.44 -15.79 -8.06
N THR A 108 2.26 -16.19 -8.52
CA THR A 108 2.03 -16.47 -9.93
C THR A 108 1.34 -15.32 -10.66
N ILE A 109 1.74 -15.10 -11.92
CA ILE A 109 1.03 -14.22 -12.84
C ILE A 109 -0.07 -15.03 -13.52
N TYR A 110 -1.31 -14.57 -13.44
CA TYR A 110 -2.46 -15.21 -14.07
C TYR A 110 -3.59 -14.21 -14.34
N VAL A 111 -4.49 -14.57 -15.26
CA VAL A 111 -5.70 -13.77 -15.54
C VAL A 111 -6.79 -14.16 -14.55
N MET A 112 -7.35 -13.17 -13.85
CA MET A 112 -8.46 -13.31 -12.92
C MET A 112 -9.77 -13.52 -13.68
N SER A 113 -10.79 -14.05 -13.00
CA SER A 113 -12.11 -14.34 -13.60
C SER A 113 -12.84 -13.11 -14.14
N ASP A 114 -12.46 -11.91 -13.72
CA ASP A 114 -12.99 -10.62 -14.18
C ASP A 114 -12.10 -9.96 -15.25
N GLY A 115 -11.12 -10.68 -15.78
CA GLY A 115 -10.24 -10.21 -16.85
C GLY A 115 -9.05 -9.36 -16.38
N ARG A 116 -8.90 -9.11 -15.07
CA ARG A 116 -7.72 -8.43 -14.53
C ARG A 116 -6.49 -9.34 -14.55
N LEU A 117 -5.31 -8.77 -14.80
CA LEU A 117 -4.05 -9.51 -14.72
C LEU A 117 -3.52 -9.45 -13.28
N SER A 118 -3.45 -10.60 -12.62
CA SER A 118 -2.82 -10.73 -11.31
C SER A 118 -1.30 -10.73 -11.45
N VAL A 119 -0.61 -9.93 -10.64
CA VAL A 119 0.86 -9.79 -10.68
C VAL A 119 1.42 -9.78 -9.25
N PRO A 120 2.48 -10.55 -8.94
CA PRO A 120 3.14 -10.49 -7.64
C PRO A 120 3.92 -9.19 -7.45
N LEU A 121 4.23 -8.81 -6.21
CA LEU A 121 5.03 -7.61 -5.92
C LEU A 121 6.48 -7.72 -6.45
N ASP A 122 7.06 -8.92 -6.40
CA ASP A 122 8.47 -9.18 -6.72
C ASP A 122 8.71 -9.60 -8.17
N TRP A 123 7.69 -9.51 -9.04
CA TRP A 123 7.79 -9.87 -10.45
C TRP A 123 9.02 -9.25 -11.14
N VAL A 124 9.63 -10.03 -12.03
CA VAL A 124 10.79 -9.63 -12.81
C VAL A 124 10.31 -9.24 -14.21
N ALA A 125 10.68 -8.04 -14.65
CA ALA A 125 10.33 -7.48 -15.96
C ALA A 125 11.29 -7.94 -17.06
#